data_AF-A0A7C3XS14-F1
#
_entry.id   AF-A0A7C3XS14-F1
#
_cell.length_a   1.000
_cell.length_b   1.000
_cell.length_c   1.000
_cell.angle_alpha   90.00
_cell.angle_beta   90.00
_cell.angle_gamma   90.00
#
_symmetry.space_group_name_H-M   'P 1'
#
loop_
_entity.id
_entity.type
_entity.pdbx_description
1 polymer ?
#
loop_
_entity_poly.entity_id
_entity_poly.type
_entity_poly.pdbx_seq_one_letter_code
_entity_poly.pdbx_strand_id
1 'polypeptide(L)'
;MNKETKKFKLTVSLVNIALFLIVFVFVTRINSIYNKYELKVEEFKKLEQSLQEYVNSLTQNNSEISLYIKDLSTEYEIKINSDKEIPSASLVKIPIMAAVYELAEKGDLSLNEKLTYKKKYRCGGSGIIKRCRYGTKFTIRELVELMISLSDNVATHMLIDRIGIKNLNKIFKELGLKNTNIDRFVMDLQARNKGVENYTTAEDIGLLLEKIYRGKLV
;
A
#
# COMPACT_ATOMS: atom_id res chain seq x y z
N MET A 1 -0.56 -70.91 16.49
CA MET A 1 -1.15 -69.65 15.98
C MET A 1 -1.54 -69.87 14.52
N ASN A 2 -2.81 -69.72 14.13
CA ASN A 2 -3.27 -70.06 12.77
C ASN A 2 -2.74 -69.03 11.73
N LYS A 3 -2.73 -69.39 10.44
CA LYS A 3 -2.24 -68.55 9.34
C LYS A 3 -2.97 -67.19 9.25
N GLU A 4 -4.27 -67.15 9.51
CA GLU A 4 -5.07 -65.92 9.51
C GLU A 4 -4.70 -64.99 10.66
N THR A 5 -4.40 -65.51 11.86
CA THR A 5 -3.98 -64.67 13.00
C THR A 5 -2.61 -64.01 12.73
N LYS A 6 -1.70 -64.72 12.04
CA LYS A 6 -0.43 -64.14 11.57
C LYS A 6 -0.67 -63.04 10.52
N LYS A 7 -1.56 -63.28 9.56
CA LYS A 7 -1.89 -62.33 8.50
C LYS A 7 -2.52 -61.05 9.08
N PHE A 8 -3.47 -61.19 10.01
CA PHE A 8 -4.11 -60.07 10.70
C PHE A 8 -3.09 -59.22 11.50
N LYS A 9 -2.23 -59.85 12.31
CA LYS A 9 -1.17 -59.15 13.05
C LYS A 9 -0.19 -58.42 12.12
N LEU A 10 0.14 -59.03 10.98
CA LEU A 10 1.01 -58.41 9.98
C LEU A 10 0.33 -57.18 9.34
N THR A 11 -0.95 -57.28 8.99
CA THR A 11 -1.72 -56.15 8.44
C THR A 11 -1.81 -55.00 9.43
N VAL A 12 -2.15 -55.27 10.69
CA VAL A 12 -2.21 -54.22 11.74
C VAL A 12 -0.84 -53.58 11.95
N SER A 13 0.24 -54.37 11.95
CA SER A 13 1.61 -53.85 12.04
C SER A 13 1.98 -52.95 10.87
N LEU A 14 1.63 -53.34 9.63
CA LEU A 14 1.88 -52.55 8.43
C LEU A 14 1.09 -51.22 8.43
N VAL A 15 -0.17 -51.24 8.87
CA VAL A 15 -0.99 -50.04 9.02
C VAL A 15 -0.39 -49.09 10.06
N ASN A 16 0.06 -49.62 11.22
CA ASN A 16 0.70 -48.80 12.25
C ASN A 16 2.02 -48.18 11.78
N ILE A 17 2.84 -48.92 11.03
CA ILE A 17 4.08 -48.41 10.42
C ILE A 17 3.76 -47.30 9.42
N ALA A 18 2.76 -47.50 8.55
CA ALA A 18 2.35 -46.50 7.57
C ALA A 18 1.84 -45.22 8.25
N LEU A 19 1.02 -45.36 9.30
CA LEU A 19 0.52 -44.22 10.07
C LEU A 19 1.66 -43.46 10.76
N PHE A 20 2.60 -44.17 11.38
CA PHE A 20 3.79 -43.59 11.98
C PHE A 20 4.62 -42.81 10.95
N LEU A 21 4.86 -43.37 9.75
CA LEU A 21 5.60 -42.69 8.68
C LEU A 21 4.89 -41.43 8.20
N ILE A 22 3.56 -41.46 8.05
CA ILE A 22 2.79 -40.27 7.66
C ILE A 22 2.92 -39.17 8.72
N VAL A 23 2.73 -39.51 9.99
CA VAL A 23 2.88 -38.54 11.10
C VAL A 23 4.30 -38.01 11.17
N PHE A 24 5.31 -38.87 11.02
CA PHE A 24 6.71 -38.48 11.04
C PHE A 24 7.06 -37.53 9.89
N VAL A 25 6.63 -37.82 8.66
CA VAL A 25 6.82 -36.92 7.51
C VAL A 25 6.09 -35.59 7.71
N PHE A 26 4.90 -35.62 8.29
CA PHE A 26 4.12 -34.41 8.58
C PHE A 26 4.81 -33.54 9.64
N VAL A 27 5.25 -34.12 10.75
CA VAL A 27 5.95 -33.42 11.84
C VAL A 27 7.29 -32.86 11.35
N THR A 28 8.07 -33.62 10.59
CA THR A 28 9.34 -33.13 10.03
C THR A 28 9.14 -32.01 9.02
N ARG A 29 8.07 -32.05 8.20
CA ARG A 29 7.68 -30.92 7.34
C ARG A 29 7.29 -29.69 8.15
N ILE A 30 6.47 -29.84 9.18
CA ILE A 30 6.08 -28.71 10.06
C ILE A 30 7.31 -28.09 10.71
N ASN A 31 8.19 -28.90 11.29
CA ASN A 31 9.43 -28.40 11.91
C ASN A 31 10.33 -27.71 10.88
N SER A 32 10.44 -28.23 9.66
CA SER A 32 11.22 -27.60 8.60
C SER A 32 10.65 -26.23 8.19
N ILE A 33 9.32 -26.12 8.06
CA ILE A 33 8.63 -24.86 7.76
C ILE A 33 8.84 -23.86 8.92
N TYR A 34 8.66 -24.32 10.15
CA TYR A 34 8.84 -23.51 11.36
C TYR A 34 10.26 -22.96 11.46
N ASN A 35 11.27 -23.82 11.30
CA ASN A 35 12.68 -23.41 11.34
C ASN A 35 13.01 -22.41 10.22
N LYS A 36 12.48 -22.60 9.01
CA LYS A 36 12.67 -21.65 7.91
C LYS A 36 12.02 -20.29 8.20
N TYR A 37 10.87 -20.29 8.86
CA TYR A 37 10.20 -19.07 9.29
C TYR A 37 11.00 -18.35 10.37
N GLU A 38 11.47 -19.05 11.41
CA GLU A 38 12.31 -18.45 12.46
C GLU A 38 13.61 -17.86 11.92
N LEU A 39 14.29 -18.57 11.01
CA LEU A 39 15.51 -18.06 10.36
C LEU A 39 15.23 -16.74 9.61
N LYS A 40 14.13 -16.66 8.85
CA LYS A 40 13.72 -15.43 8.18
C LYS A 40 13.43 -14.29 9.15
N VAL A 41 12.72 -14.57 10.25
CA VAL A 41 12.42 -13.55 11.27
C VAL A 41 13.70 -13.00 11.88
N GLU A 42 14.68 -13.85 12.16
CA GLU A 42 15.97 -13.42 12.69
C GLU A 42 16.79 -12.60 11.69
N GLU A 43 16.72 -12.91 10.39
CA GLU A 43 17.27 -12.07 9.33
C GLU A 43 16.60 -10.70 9.28
N PHE A 44 15.26 -10.64 9.41
CA PHE A 44 14.53 -9.37 9.43
C PHE A 44 14.87 -8.51 10.64
N LYS A 45 15.06 -9.08 11.83
CA LYS A 45 15.53 -8.33 13.01
C LYS A 45 16.91 -7.70 12.79
N LYS A 46 17.85 -8.45 12.19
CA LYS A 46 19.18 -7.93 11.84
C LYS A 46 19.10 -6.79 10.82
N LEU A 47 18.22 -6.94 9.82
CA LEU A 47 17.95 -5.90 8.84
C LEU A 47 17.33 -4.66 9.49
N GLU A 48 16.34 -4.83 10.36
CA GLU A 48 15.72 -3.74 11.13
C GLU A 48 16.75 -2.96 11.94
N GLN A 49 17.61 -3.65 12.69
CA GLN A 49 18.69 -3.01 13.43
C GLN A 49 19.63 -2.23 12.49
N SER A 50 20.05 -2.85 11.37
CA SER A 50 20.95 -2.21 10.39
C SER A 50 20.31 -0.98 9.74
N LEU A 51 19.02 -1.03 9.44
CA LEU A 51 18.25 0.09 8.91
C LEU A 51 18.11 1.20 9.94
N GLN A 52 17.86 0.86 11.21
CA GLN A 52 17.77 1.84 12.28
C GLN A 52 19.10 2.57 12.50
N GLU A 53 20.22 1.85 12.52
CA GLU A 53 21.56 2.43 12.61
C GLU A 53 21.86 3.34 11.41
N TYR A 54 21.52 2.89 10.19
CA TYR A 54 21.69 3.68 8.98
C TYR A 54 20.85 4.96 9.00
N VAL A 55 19.56 4.87 9.35
CA VAL A 55 18.66 6.03 9.50
C VAL A 55 19.24 7.00 10.53
N ASN A 56 19.64 6.51 11.71
CA ASN A 56 20.24 7.34 12.75
C ASN A 56 21.51 8.06 12.29
N SER A 57 22.31 7.43 11.42
CA SER A 57 23.51 8.05 10.83
C SER A 57 23.19 9.20 9.88
N LEU A 58 22.04 9.14 9.19
CA LEU A 58 21.60 10.19 8.25
C LEU A 58 20.89 11.35 8.97
N THR A 59 20.25 11.09 10.11
CA THR A 59 19.43 12.08 10.82
C THR A 59 20.24 13.07 11.66
N GLN A 60 21.57 12.94 11.72
CA GLN A 60 22.45 13.86 12.47
C GLN A 60 22.40 15.32 11.98
N ASN A 61 21.81 15.58 10.81
CA ASN A 61 21.70 16.90 10.17
C ASN A 61 20.24 17.44 10.07
N ASN A 62 19.41 17.24 11.10
CA ASN A 62 17.98 17.66 11.11
C ASN A 62 17.13 17.07 9.96
N SER A 63 17.57 15.98 9.34
CA SER A 63 16.78 15.27 8.33
C SER A 63 15.86 14.29 9.03
N GLU A 64 14.61 14.17 8.57
CA GLU A 64 13.64 13.23 9.10
C GLU A 64 13.40 12.12 8.09
N ILE A 65 13.59 10.87 8.52
CA ILE A 65 13.39 9.69 7.68
C ILE A 65 12.36 8.80 8.34
N SER A 66 11.37 8.40 7.57
CA SER A 66 10.33 7.45 7.95
C SER A 66 10.36 6.25 7.00
N LEU A 67 10.30 5.04 7.55
CA LEU A 67 10.37 3.80 6.80
C LEU A 67 9.31 2.82 7.30
N TYR A 68 8.62 2.20 6.35
CA TYR A 68 7.74 1.08 6.60
C TYR A 68 8.03 0.00 5.55
N ILE A 69 8.41 -1.19 6.02
CA ILE A 69 8.63 -2.36 5.16
C ILE A 69 7.77 -3.48 5.73
N LYS A 70 7.05 -4.17 4.85
CA LYS A 70 6.30 -5.36 5.20
C LYS A 70 6.62 -6.49 4.24
N ASP A 71 7.04 -7.63 4.79
CA ASP A 71 7.11 -8.86 4.02
C ASP A 71 5.74 -9.53 4.01
N LEU A 72 5.11 -9.58 2.84
CA LEU A 72 3.77 -10.13 2.68
C LEU A 72 3.73 -11.67 2.75
N SER A 73 4.87 -12.35 2.88
CA SER A 73 4.94 -13.81 3.02
C SER A 73 4.99 -14.25 4.49
N THR A 74 5.62 -13.45 5.35
CA THR A 74 5.76 -13.70 6.79
C THR A 74 4.89 -12.78 7.64
N GLU A 75 4.32 -11.72 7.07
CA GLU A 75 3.65 -10.62 7.76
C GLU A 75 4.59 -9.83 8.70
N TYR A 76 5.91 -10.04 8.63
CA TYR A 76 6.86 -9.28 9.43
C TYR A 76 6.93 -7.83 8.95
N GLU A 77 6.90 -6.89 9.88
CA GLU A 77 6.93 -5.46 9.63
C GLU A 77 8.18 -4.84 10.26
N ILE A 78 8.87 -3.99 9.51
CA ILE A 78 9.93 -3.10 10.00
C ILE A 78 9.37 -1.69 9.96
N LYS A 79 9.37 -1.02 11.12
CA LYS A 79 8.80 0.32 11.30
C LYS A 79 9.82 1.25 11.93
N ILE A 80 10.21 2.30 11.20
CA ILE A 80 11.11 3.35 11.71
C ILE A 80 10.41 4.68 11.51
N ASN A 81 9.97 5.32 12.59
CA ASN A 81 9.17 6.56 12.56
C ASN A 81 7.96 6.47 11.60
N SER A 82 7.39 5.29 11.39
CA SER A 82 6.49 5.03 10.26
C SER A 82 5.15 5.75 10.35
N ASP A 83 4.76 6.16 11.54
CA ASP A 83 3.53 6.88 11.89
C ASP A 83 3.68 8.41 11.86
N LYS A 84 4.91 8.91 11.63
CA LYS A 84 5.21 10.33 11.59
C LYS A 84 4.67 10.99 10.33
N GLU A 85 3.90 12.06 10.53
CA GLU A 85 3.38 12.87 9.42
C GLU A 85 4.51 13.61 8.70
N ILE A 86 4.60 13.39 7.39
CA ILE A 86 5.55 14.05 6.51
C ILE A 86 4.81 14.71 5.33
N PRO A 87 5.30 15.84 4.80
CA PRO A 87 4.74 16.43 3.59
C PRO A 87 4.69 15.40 2.46
N SER A 88 3.48 15.06 2.03
CA SER A 88 3.22 13.93 1.11
C SER A 88 3.78 14.13 -0.30
N ALA A 89 4.05 15.38 -0.70
CA ALA A 89 4.40 15.73 -2.06
C ALA A 89 3.42 15.07 -3.08
N SER A 90 3.92 14.26 -4.02
CA SER A 90 3.06 13.54 -4.97
C SER A 90 2.55 12.18 -4.46
N LEU A 91 2.98 11.70 -3.29
CA LEU A 91 2.48 10.42 -2.74
C LEU A 91 0.99 10.48 -2.41
N VAL A 92 0.44 11.65 -2.07
CA VAL A 92 -1.01 11.86 -1.86
C VAL A 92 -1.87 11.42 -3.04
N LYS A 93 -1.30 11.32 -4.24
CA LYS A 93 -2.00 10.85 -5.44
C LYS A 93 -2.41 9.38 -5.34
N ILE A 94 -1.71 8.56 -4.55
CA ILE A 94 -2.10 7.16 -4.33
C ILE A 94 -3.40 7.08 -3.50
N PRO A 95 -3.53 7.77 -2.35
CA PRO A 95 -4.82 7.94 -1.67
C PRO A 95 -5.92 8.54 -2.56
N ILE A 96 -5.63 9.54 -3.39
CA ILE A 96 -6.63 10.11 -4.31
C ILE A 96 -7.11 9.07 -5.33
N MET A 97 -6.19 8.28 -5.91
CA MET A 97 -6.55 7.17 -6.80
C MET A 97 -7.46 6.17 -6.08
N ALA A 98 -7.10 5.78 -4.86
CA ALA A 98 -7.92 4.88 -4.06
C ALA A 98 -9.34 5.41 -3.85
N ALA A 99 -9.47 6.70 -3.49
CA ALA A 99 -10.76 7.33 -3.32
C ALA A 99 -11.58 7.40 -4.63
N VAL A 100 -10.93 7.60 -5.78
CA VAL A 100 -11.60 7.55 -7.09
C VAL A 100 -12.20 6.18 -7.34
N TYR A 101 -11.44 5.11 -7.10
CA TYR A 101 -11.93 3.74 -7.30
C TYR A 101 -13.03 3.40 -6.29
N GLU A 102 -12.88 3.76 -5.02
CA GLU A 102 -13.91 3.54 -3.98
C GLU A 102 -15.25 4.19 -4.37
N LEU A 103 -15.22 5.41 -4.90
CA LEU A 103 -16.42 6.09 -5.40
C LEU A 103 -16.99 5.44 -6.67
N ALA A 104 -16.12 4.89 -7.54
CA ALA A 104 -16.56 4.19 -8.73
C ALA A 104 -17.29 2.88 -8.36
N GLU A 105 -16.77 2.14 -7.39
CA GLU A 105 -17.36 0.89 -6.89
C GLU A 105 -18.72 1.14 -6.22
N LYS A 106 -18.83 2.24 -5.46
CA LYS A 106 -20.09 2.70 -4.86
C LYS A 106 -21.10 3.24 -5.87
N GLY A 107 -20.69 3.46 -7.13
CA GLY A 107 -21.54 4.06 -8.17
C GLY A 107 -21.70 5.58 -8.08
N ASP A 108 -20.95 6.26 -7.20
CA ASP A 108 -21.00 7.72 -7.00
C ASP A 108 -20.27 8.49 -8.11
N LEU A 109 -19.42 7.82 -8.89
CA LEU A 109 -18.84 8.33 -10.13
C LEU A 109 -18.66 7.22 -11.16
N SER A 110 -18.51 7.60 -12.43
CA SER A 110 -18.13 6.67 -13.49
C SER A 110 -16.70 6.93 -13.94
N LEU A 111 -15.88 5.88 -14.06
CA LEU A 111 -14.53 5.99 -14.64
C LEU A 111 -14.55 6.50 -16.10
N ASN A 112 -15.69 6.37 -16.80
CA ASN A 112 -15.89 6.88 -18.16
C ASN A 112 -16.44 8.32 -18.20
N GLU A 113 -16.77 8.91 -17.04
CA GLU A 113 -17.16 10.31 -16.94
C GLU A 113 -16.04 11.20 -17.49
N LYS A 114 -16.40 12.16 -18.36
CA LYS A 114 -15.42 13.06 -18.99
C LYS A 114 -15.37 14.41 -18.30
N LEU A 115 -14.21 14.75 -17.75
CA LEU A 115 -13.92 16.08 -17.22
C LEU A 115 -13.24 16.94 -18.29
N THR A 116 -13.57 18.23 -18.32
CA THR A 116 -13.03 19.18 -19.30
C THR A 116 -11.85 19.95 -18.70
N TYR A 117 -10.70 19.95 -19.37
CA TYR A 117 -9.55 20.76 -18.96
C TYR A 117 -9.83 22.26 -19.16
N LYS A 118 -10.04 22.97 -18.04
CA LYS A 118 -10.27 24.42 -17.96
C LYS A 118 -9.02 25.14 -17.44
N LYS A 119 -8.92 26.44 -17.75
CA LYS A 119 -7.81 27.32 -17.31
C LYS A 119 -7.57 27.28 -15.80
N LYS A 120 -8.62 27.13 -14.99
CA LYS A 120 -8.52 27.06 -13.51
C LYS A 120 -7.68 25.89 -12.98
N TYR A 121 -7.53 24.81 -13.74
CA TYR A 121 -6.75 23.63 -13.33
C TYR A 121 -5.28 23.72 -13.72
N ARG A 122 -4.87 24.74 -14.48
CA ARG A 122 -3.49 24.85 -14.93
C ARG A 122 -2.58 25.12 -13.72
N CYS A 123 -1.60 24.25 -13.54
CA CYS A 123 -0.56 24.40 -12.54
C CYS A 123 0.82 24.01 -13.10
N GLY A 124 1.88 24.35 -12.36
CA GLY A 124 3.26 24.00 -12.68
C GLY A 124 3.61 22.55 -12.33
N GLY A 125 4.90 22.22 -12.34
CA GLY A 125 5.40 20.88 -11.97
C GLY A 125 5.22 19.83 -13.07
N SER A 126 4.99 18.56 -12.69
CA SER A 126 4.91 17.40 -13.59
C SER A 126 3.58 17.29 -14.34
N GLY A 127 3.57 16.49 -15.41
CA GLY A 127 2.39 16.24 -16.24
C GLY A 127 2.45 16.78 -17.66
N ILE A 128 1.60 16.21 -18.51
CA ILE A 128 1.47 16.54 -19.93
C ILE A 128 0.18 17.30 -20.24
N ILE A 129 -0.88 17.18 -19.42
CA ILE A 129 -2.18 17.82 -19.70
C ILE A 129 -2.05 19.34 -19.80
N LYS A 130 -1.13 19.95 -19.04
CA LYS A 130 -0.82 21.39 -19.13
C LYS A 130 -0.37 21.86 -20.53
N ARG A 131 -0.01 20.94 -21.43
CA ARG A 131 0.36 21.21 -22.83
C ARG A 131 -0.82 21.03 -23.79
N CYS A 132 -1.92 20.43 -23.35
CA CYS A 132 -3.12 20.25 -24.14
C CYS A 132 -3.91 21.56 -24.25
N ARG A 133 -4.77 21.65 -25.27
CA ARG A 133 -5.67 22.79 -25.45
C ARG A 133 -6.75 22.78 -24.36
N TYR A 134 -7.11 23.94 -23.82
CA TYR A 134 -8.31 24.05 -22.98
C TYR A 134 -9.54 23.57 -23.76
N GLY A 135 -10.48 22.95 -23.05
CA GLY A 135 -11.63 22.28 -23.66
C GLY A 135 -11.37 20.81 -24.04
N THR A 136 -10.12 20.34 -24.02
CA THR A 136 -9.82 18.91 -24.15
C THR A 136 -10.50 18.15 -23.00
N LYS A 137 -11.12 17.01 -23.32
CA LYS A 137 -11.84 16.18 -22.37
C LYS A 137 -11.05 14.91 -22.10
N PHE A 138 -10.99 14.51 -20.84
CA PHE A 138 -10.38 13.27 -20.37
C PHE A 138 -11.39 12.52 -19.51
N THR A 139 -11.45 11.22 -19.67
CA THR A 139 -12.16 10.34 -18.74
C THR A 139 -11.50 10.35 -17.37
N ILE A 140 -12.25 10.07 -16.31
CA ILE A 140 -11.69 9.90 -14.97
C ILE A 140 -10.59 8.83 -14.97
N ARG A 141 -10.77 7.74 -15.73
CA ARG A 141 -9.74 6.70 -15.92
C ARG A 141 -8.42 7.26 -16.45
N GLU A 142 -8.47 7.99 -17.58
CA GLU A 142 -7.28 8.63 -18.16
C GLU A 142 -6.62 9.61 -17.19
N LEU A 143 -7.41 10.36 -16.42
CA LEU A 143 -6.88 11.28 -15.42
C LEU A 143 -6.15 10.55 -14.29
N VAL A 144 -6.68 9.43 -13.79
CA VAL A 144 -6.00 8.60 -12.79
C VAL A 144 -4.71 8.02 -13.36
N GLU A 145 -4.73 7.49 -14.58
CA GLU A 145 -3.55 6.95 -15.25
C GLU A 145 -2.44 8.00 -15.39
N LEU A 146 -2.76 9.20 -15.88
CA LEU A 146 -1.80 10.30 -16.02
C LEU A 146 -1.33 10.82 -14.65
N MET A 147 -2.22 10.88 -13.66
CA MET A 147 -1.90 11.28 -12.30
C MET A 147 -0.87 10.35 -11.66
N ILE A 148 -0.96 9.03 -11.89
CA ILE A 148 -0.06 8.05 -11.28
C ILE A 148 1.21 7.87 -12.12
N SER A 149 1.08 7.62 -13.42
CA SER A 149 2.23 7.29 -14.30
C SER A 149 3.15 8.47 -14.58
N LEU A 150 2.60 9.68 -14.70
CA LEU A 150 3.35 10.90 -15.04
C LEU A 150 3.32 11.93 -13.92
N SER A 151 2.77 11.58 -12.76
CA SER A 151 2.57 12.50 -11.65
C SER A 151 1.84 13.78 -12.11
N ASP A 152 0.88 13.69 -13.05
CA ASP A 152 0.30 14.87 -13.69
C ASP A 152 -0.49 15.73 -12.70
N ASN A 153 -0.02 16.95 -12.44
CA ASN A 153 -0.63 17.82 -11.45
C ASN A 153 -1.98 18.41 -11.90
N VAL A 154 -2.19 18.58 -13.21
CA VAL A 154 -3.47 19.06 -13.74
C VAL A 154 -4.52 17.96 -13.61
N ALA A 155 -4.14 16.71 -13.87
CA ALA A 155 -5.03 15.57 -13.63
C ALA A 155 -5.43 15.50 -12.15
N THR A 156 -4.46 15.66 -11.24
CA THR A 156 -4.72 15.72 -9.80
C THR A 156 -5.69 16.85 -9.43
N HIS A 157 -5.52 18.05 -9.99
CA HIS A 157 -6.43 19.18 -9.74
C HIS A 157 -7.85 18.89 -10.21
N MET A 158 -8.00 18.31 -11.40
CA MET A 158 -9.31 17.97 -11.95
C MET A 158 -10.04 16.93 -11.10
N LEU A 159 -9.33 15.92 -10.60
CA LEU A 159 -9.90 14.91 -9.70
C LEU A 159 -10.25 15.48 -8.32
N ILE A 160 -9.38 16.31 -7.73
CA ILE A 160 -9.67 16.99 -6.46
C ILE A 160 -10.90 17.90 -6.58
N ASP A 161 -11.01 18.69 -7.65
CA ASP A 161 -12.16 19.58 -7.86
C ASP A 161 -13.46 18.80 -8.09
N ARG A 162 -13.38 17.64 -8.76
CA ARG A 162 -14.55 16.77 -9.00
C ARG A 162 -15.06 16.06 -7.74
N ILE A 163 -14.15 15.66 -6.84
CA ILE A 163 -14.50 14.89 -5.63
C ILE A 163 -14.72 15.81 -4.42
N GLY A 164 -13.92 16.87 -4.33
CA GLY A 164 -13.88 17.79 -3.20
C GLY A 164 -12.95 17.31 -2.08
N ILE A 165 -12.15 18.23 -1.53
CA ILE A 165 -11.18 17.97 -0.45
C ILE A 165 -11.84 17.30 0.77
N LYS A 166 -12.99 17.82 1.22
CA LYS A 166 -13.70 17.25 2.38
C LYS A 166 -14.09 15.78 2.15
N ASN A 167 -14.54 15.45 0.94
CA ASN A 167 -14.93 14.09 0.61
C ASN A 167 -13.71 13.17 0.49
N LEU A 168 -12.61 13.64 -0.12
CA LEU A 168 -11.35 12.91 -0.15
C LEU A 168 -10.87 12.55 1.26
N ASN A 169 -10.79 13.52 2.17
CA ASN A 169 -10.36 13.27 3.55
C ASN A 169 -11.31 12.32 4.30
N LYS A 170 -12.62 12.37 4.01
CA LYS A 170 -13.58 11.40 4.57
C LYS A 170 -13.27 9.99 4.07
N ILE A 171 -13.07 9.82 2.76
CA ILE A 171 -12.76 8.51 2.16
C ILE A 171 -11.40 8.00 2.63
N PHE A 172 -10.39 8.85 2.79
CA PHE A 172 -9.09 8.44 3.35
C PHE A 172 -9.25 7.78 4.71
N LYS A 173 -10.08 8.36 5.59
CA LYS A 173 -10.42 7.76 6.89
C LYS A 173 -11.19 6.44 6.75
N GLU A 174 -12.16 6.36 5.84
CA GLU A 174 -12.91 5.12 5.56
C GLU A 174 -11.99 3.99 5.05
N LEU A 175 -10.95 4.33 4.27
CA LEU A 175 -9.93 3.41 3.80
C LEU A 175 -8.93 2.98 4.89
N GLY A 176 -9.01 3.58 6.08
CA GLY A 176 -8.15 3.30 7.23
C GLY A 176 -6.87 4.12 7.29
N LEU A 177 -6.73 5.17 6.45
CA LEU A 177 -5.58 6.08 6.47
C LEU A 177 -5.77 7.08 7.61
N LYS A 178 -4.97 6.95 8.66
CA LYS A 178 -5.19 7.68 9.92
C LYS A 178 -4.61 9.09 9.89
N ASN A 179 -3.49 9.24 9.21
CA ASN A 179 -2.60 10.39 9.25
C ASN A 179 -2.34 10.95 7.84
N THR A 180 -3.19 10.59 6.88
CA THR A 180 -3.16 11.07 5.50
C THR A 180 -4.27 12.07 5.27
N ASN A 181 -3.92 13.25 4.76
CA ASN A 181 -4.86 14.31 4.45
C ASN A 181 -4.46 15.06 3.18
N ILE A 182 -5.46 15.72 2.61
CA ILE A 182 -5.28 16.77 1.61
C ILE A 182 -5.96 18.03 2.11
N ASP A 183 -5.20 19.11 2.29
CA ASP A 183 -5.73 20.42 2.72
C ASP A 183 -5.47 21.52 1.69
N ARG A 184 -4.67 21.23 0.66
CA ARG A 184 -4.45 22.10 -0.48
C ARG A 184 -4.34 21.35 -1.79
N PHE A 185 -4.59 22.06 -2.89
CA PHE A 185 -4.22 21.57 -4.21
C PHE A 185 -2.69 21.40 -4.31
N VAL A 186 -2.25 20.41 -5.10
CA VAL A 186 -0.81 20.25 -5.39
C VAL A 186 -0.30 21.51 -6.10
N MET A 187 0.95 21.90 -5.87
CA MET A 187 1.53 23.15 -6.40
C MET A 187 0.88 24.46 -5.94
N ASP A 188 -0.04 24.45 -4.98
CA ASP A 188 -0.46 25.67 -4.29
C ASP A 188 0.61 26.12 -3.28
N LEU A 189 1.62 26.82 -3.80
CA LEU A 189 2.75 27.32 -3.00
C LEU A 189 2.33 28.45 -2.04
N GLN A 190 1.25 29.17 -2.34
CA GLN A 190 0.76 30.22 -1.45
C GLN A 190 0.16 29.62 -0.18
N ALA A 191 -0.68 28.58 -0.31
CA ALA A 191 -1.19 27.82 0.82
C ALA A 191 -0.05 27.18 1.63
N ARG A 192 0.94 26.58 0.95
CA ARG A 192 2.13 26.00 1.60
C ARG A 192 2.91 27.02 2.42
N ASN A 193 3.15 28.22 1.87
CA ASN A 193 3.87 29.28 2.58
C ASN A 193 3.10 29.83 3.80
N LYS A 194 1.79 29.56 3.89
CA LYS A 194 0.95 29.86 5.06
C LYS A 194 0.84 28.68 6.03
N GLY A 195 1.62 27.61 5.83
CA GLY A 195 1.64 26.43 6.68
C GLY A 195 0.54 25.40 6.38
N VAL A 196 -0.21 25.54 5.29
CA VAL A 196 -1.20 24.54 4.87
C VAL A 196 -0.52 23.52 3.96
N GLU A 197 -0.51 22.25 4.36
CA GLU A 197 0.21 21.19 3.65
C GLU A 197 -0.58 19.88 3.66
N ASN A 198 -0.32 19.03 2.67
CA ASN A 198 -0.89 17.69 2.56
C ASN A 198 0.09 16.71 3.22
N TYR A 199 -0.34 15.99 4.24
CA TYR A 199 0.51 15.02 4.94
C TYR A 199 0.10 13.59 4.63
N THR A 200 1.04 12.68 4.89
CA THR A 200 0.88 11.23 4.87
C THR A 200 1.91 10.63 5.80
N THR A 201 1.81 9.32 6.05
CA THR A 201 2.82 8.55 6.77
C THR A 201 3.30 7.38 5.93
N ALA A 202 4.46 6.80 6.28
CA ALA A 202 4.94 5.59 5.62
C ALA A 202 4.00 4.41 5.87
N GLU A 203 3.40 4.34 7.07
CA GLU A 203 2.44 3.29 7.44
C GLU A 203 1.12 3.39 6.64
N ASP A 204 0.56 4.59 6.47
CA ASP A 204 -0.68 4.77 5.70
C ASP A 204 -0.49 4.40 4.22
N ILE A 205 0.63 4.81 3.62
CA ILE A 205 0.96 4.42 2.24
C ILE A 205 1.22 2.92 2.15
N GLY A 206 1.94 2.34 3.12
CA GLY A 206 2.18 0.90 3.20
C GLY A 206 0.89 0.08 3.25
N LEU A 207 -0.06 0.49 4.10
CA LEU A 207 -1.40 -0.09 4.20
C LEU A 207 -2.13 -0.05 2.85
N LEU A 208 -2.06 1.08 2.15
CA LEU A 208 -2.73 1.25 0.87
C LEU A 208 -2.13 0.35 -0.22
N LEU A 209 -0.80 0.29 -0.28
CA LEU A 209 -0.07 -0.59 -1.21
C LEU A 209 -0.36 -2.07 -0.93
N GLU A 210 -0.44 -2.47 0.34
CA GLU A 210 -0.85 -3.82 0.73
C GLU A 210 -2.29 -4.12 0.26
N LYS A 211 -3.23 -3.20 0.49
CA LYS A 211 -4.62 -3.35 0.02
C LYS A 211 -4.69 -3.52 -1.50
N ILE A 212 -3.91 -2.75 -2.25
CA ILE A 212 -3.81 -2.87 -3.72
C ILE A 212 -3.29 -4.26 -4.09
N TYR A 213 -2.16 -4.68 -3.52
CA TYR A 213 -1.54 -5.98 -3.82
C TYR A 213 -2.50 -7.14 -3.54
N ARG A 214 -3.26 -7.08 -2.45
CA ARG A 214 -4.21 -8.12 -2.06
C ARG A 214 -5.56 -8.04 -2.77
N GLY A 215 -5.80 -7.06 -3.65
CA GLY A 215 -7.10 -6.85 -4.30
C GLY A 215 -8.22 -6.53 -3.32
N LYS A 216 -7.93 -5.72 -2.29
CA LYS A 216 -8.87 -5.31 -1.23
C LYS A 216 -9.18 -3.82 -1.21
N LEU A 217 -8.69 -3.07 -2.21
CA LEU A 217 -8.87 -1.61 -2.25
C LEU A 217 -10.23 -1.21 -2.83
N VAL A 218 -10.77 -2.04 -3.71
CA VAL A 218 -12.11 -2.04 -4.30
C VAL A 218 -12.40 -3.47 -4.75
#